data_AF-A0A434QU20-F1
#
_entry.id   AF-A0A434QU20-F1
#
_cell.length_a   1.000
_cell.length_b   1.000
_cell.length_c   1.000
_cell.angle_alpha   90.00
_cell.angle_beta   90.00
_cell.angle_gamma   90.00
#
_symmetry.space_group_name_H-M   'P 1'
#
loop_
_entity.id
_entity.type
_entity.pdbx_description
1 polymer ?
#
loop_
_entity_poly.entity_id
_entity_poly.type
_entity_poly.pdbx_seq_one_letter_code
_entity_poly.pdbx_strand_id
1 'polypeptide(L)'
;SMHVRLRSNAKGPAGKWVDEATSEFGDLLDVIRESCGLIEFRDVADEARRFLAMPRPLAQDPGAERQPAAARGSPDAARRLFAMSQPIAGTLAERYLACRGIRLAARERALRFHPGCYYRDLVTGETRTLPALIAAVTSLDGRITGLQRTWLDPNGNGKAPVADPRRSLGNLLG
;
A
#
# COMPACT_ATOMS: atom_id res chain seq x y z
N SER A 1 8.93 -34.47 4.51
CA SER A 1 9.90 -33.72 5.35
C SER A 1 9.73 -32.26 5.05
N MET A 2 9.60 -31.43 6.08
CA MET A 2 9.47 -29.98 5.91
C MET A 2 10.85 -29.33 5.81
N HIS A 3 11.06 -28.47 4.82
CA HIS A 3 12.25 -27.64 4.73
C HIS A 3 11.89 -26.16 4.54
N VAL A 4 12.73 -25.28 5.10
CA VAL A 4 12.54 -23.82 5.05
C VAL A 4 13.66 -23.20 4.22
N ARG A 5 13.29 -22.30 3.31
CA ARG A 5 14.26 -21.55 2.51
C ARG A 5 14.83 -20.39 3.32
N LEU A 6 16.10 -20.49 3.73
CA LEU A 6 16.76 -19.42 4.51
C LEU A 6 17.28 -18.25 3.66
N ARG A 7 17.57 -18.48 2.38
CA ARG A 7 18.08 -17.46 1.44
C ARG A 7 17.29 -17.48 0.15
N SER A 8 17.03 -16.29 -0.41
CA SER A 8 16.37 -16.15 -1.71
C SER A 8 17.22 -16.80 -2.80
N ASN A 9 16.57 -17.49 -3.74
CA ASN A 9 17.22 -18.10 -4.90
C ASN A 9 16.27 -18.16 -6.10
N ALA A 10 16.70 -18.77 -7.21
CA ALA A 10 15.90 -18.91 -8.42
C ALA A 10 14.55 -19.63 -8.22
N LYS A 11 14.38 -20.39 -7.13
CA LYS A 11 13.15 -21.12 -6.79
C LYS A 11 12.20 -20.34 -5.88
N GLY A 12 12.58 -19.13 -5.44
CA GLY A 12 11.71 -18.23 -4.70
C GLY A 12 12.37 -17.49 -3.52
N PRO A 13 11.59 -16.67 -2.80
CA PRO A 13 12.08 -15.86 -1.70
C PRO A 13 12.41 -16.71 -0.45
N ALA A 14 13.29 -16.17 0.40
CA ALA A 14 13.51 -16.69 1.75
C ALA A 14 12.24 -16.65 2.62
N GLY A 15 12.20 -17.47 3.66
CA GLY A 15 11.09 -17.55 4.63
C GLY A 15 9.90 -18.40 4.17
N LYS A 16 9.99 -19.04 2.99
CA LYS A 16 8.98 -19.99 2.50
C LYS A 16 9.35 -21.42 2.88
N TRP A 17 8.35 -22.21 3.28
CA TRP A 17 8.48 -23.63 3.58
C TRP A 17 7.69 -24.49 2.59
N VAL A 18 8.12 -25.73 2.44
CA VAL A 18 7.41 -26.77 1.67
C VAL A 18 7.53 -28.08 2.45
N ASP A 19 6.45 -28.87 2.50
CA ASP A 19 6.51 -30.28 2.89
C ASP A 19 6.52 -31.16 1.64
N GLU A 20 7.59 -31.93 1.46
CA GLU A 20 7.78 -32.82 0.32
C GLU A 20 6.81 -34.01 0.31
N ALA A 21 6.26 -34.38 1.47
CA ALA A 21 5.34 -35.52 1.57
C ALA A 21 3.91 -35.16 1.15
N THR A 22 3.47 -33.93 1.46
CA THR A 22 2.10 -33.46 1.19
C THR A 22 2.03 -32.48 0.03
N SER A 23 3.17 -31.99 -0.46
CA SER A 23 3.27 -30.87 -1.42
C SER A 23 2.66 -29.56 -0.90
N GLU A 24 2.40 -29.45 0.40
CA GLU A 24 1.94 -28.21 1.02
C GLU A 24 3.09 -27.21 1.12
N PHE A 25 2.75 -25.93 1.09
CA PHE A 25 3.71 -24.84 1.16
C PHE A 25 3.11 -23.62 1.85
N GLY A 26 3.97 -22.76 2.39
CA GLY A 26 3.52 -21.55 3.05
C GLY A 26 4.67 -20.68 3.54
N ASP A 27 4.39 -19.81 4.50
CA ASP A 27 5.40 -19.13 5.29
C ASP A 27 5.23 -19.33 6.79
N LEU A 28 6.10 -18.68 7.57
CA LEU A 28 6.11 -18.80 9.02
C LEU A 28 4.78 -18.39 9.67
N LEU A 29 4.02 -17.47 9.07
CA LEU A 29 2.72 -17.06 9.63
C LEU A 29 1.68 -18.17 9.47
N ASP A 30 1.73 -18.94 8.38
CA ASP A 30 0.88 -20.11 8.21
C ASP A 30 1.20 -21.17 9.28
N VAL A 31 2.49 -21.39 9.57
CA VAL A 31 2.91 -22.34 10.63
C VAL A 31 2.40 -21.88 12.01
N ILE A 32 2.53 -20.59 12.33
CA ILE A 32 2.02 -20.03 13.59
C ILE A 32 0.50 -20.17 13.68
N ARG A 33 -0.21 -19.88 12.58
CA ARG A 33 -1.66 -20.05 12.51
C ARG A 33 -2.09 -21.47 12.86
N GLU A 34 -1.52 -22.47 12.16
CA GLU A 34 -1.89 -23.88 12.35
C GLU A 34 -1.46 -24.41 13.72
N SER A 35 -0.23 -24.11 14.15
CA SER A 35 0.31 -24.62 15.43
C SER A 35 -0.32 -24.00 16.67
N CYS A 36 -0.80 -22.75 16.58
CA CYS A 36 -1.46 -22.07 17.68
C CYS A 36 -2.99 -22.09 17.57
N GLY A 37 -3.56 -22.71 16.52
CA GLY A 37 -5.01 -22.77 16.29
C GLY A 37 -5.67 -21.39 16.14
N LEU A 38 -4.94 -20.43 15.58
CA LEU A 38 -5.38 -19.04 15.46
C LEU A 38 -6.21 -18.85 14.19
N ILE A 39 -7.30 -18.09 14.27
CA ILE A 39 -8.19 -17.84 13.12
C ILE A 39 -7.93 -16.44 12.56
N GLU A 40 -7.84 -15.44 13.43
CA GLU A 40 -7.66 -14.06 13.03
C GLU A 40 -6.20 -13.74 12.76
N PHE A 41 -5.93 -13.06 11.64
CA PHE A 41 -4.57 -12.64 11.27
C PHE A 41 -3.92 -11.76 12.34
N ARG A 42 -4.72 -10.98 13.09
CA ARG A 42 -4.23 -10.16 14.20
C ARG A 42 -3.53 -11.01 15.25
N ASP A 43 -4.14 -12.13 15.63
CA ASP A 43 -3.62 -12.99 16.68
C ASP A 43 -2.36 -13.71 16.19
N VAL A 44 -2.33 -14.13 14.92
CA VAL A 44 -1.13 -14.70 14.28
C VAL A 44 0.03 -13.69 14.31
N ALA A 45 -0.24 -12.43 13.98
CA ALA A 45 0.77 -11.38 14.00
C ALA A 45 1.23 -11.02 15.42
N ASP A 46 0.33 -11.06 16.41
CA ASP A 46 0.65 -10.82 17.82
C ASP A 46 1.48 -11.96 18.41
N GLU A 47 1.21 -13.20 18.00
CA GLU A 47 2.00 -14.37 18.38
C GLU A 47 3.39 -14.33 17.75
N ALA A 48 3.50 -14.00 16.45
CA ALA A 48 4.79 -13.81 15.79
C ALA A 48 5.62 -12.72 16.48
N ARG A 49 5.00 -11.60 16.89
CA ARG A 49 5.67 -10.54 17.65
C ARG A 49 6.14 -11.03 19.02
N ARG A 50 5.28 -11.77 19.74
CA ARG A 50 5.61 -12.36 21.05
C ARG A 50 6.82 -13.26 20.94
N PHE A 51 6.84 -14.17 19.95
CA PHE A 51 7.93 -15.09 19.71
C PHE A 51 9.23 -14.38 19.36
N LEU A 52 9.16 -13.34 18.52
CA LEU A 52 10.32 -12.55 18.09
C LEU A 52 10.75 -11.47 19.10
N ALA A 53 10.16 -11.43 20.30
CA ALA A 53 10.38 -10.40 21.31
C ALA A 53 10.21 -8.96 20.77
N MET A 54 9.37 -8.77 19.76
CA MET A 54 9.09 -7.46 19.19
C MET A 54 8.13 -6.68 20.09
N PRO A 55 8.35 -5.36 20.28
CA PRO A 55 7.43 -4.53 21.05
C PRO A 55 6.04 -4.59 20.44
N ARG A 56 5.03 -4.83 21.28
CA ARG A 56 3.63 -4.73 20.85
C ARG A 56 3.39 -3.29 20.38
N PRO A 57 2.77 -3.07 19.21
CA PRO A 57 2.31 -1.75 18.84
C PRO A 57 1.42 -1.23 19.97
N LEU A 58 1.71 -0.03 20.47
CA LEU A 58 0.85 0.64 21.45
C LEU A 58 -0.59 0.54 20.95
N ALA A 59 -1.50 0.12 21.83
CA ALA A 59 -2.91 0.07 21.53
C ALA A 59 -3.33 1.46 21.06
N GLN A 60 -3.64 1.60 19.77
CA GLN A 60 -4.26 2.80 19.24
C GLN A 60 -5.62 2.95 19.93
N ASP A 61 -5.92 4.15 20.40
CA ASP A 61 -7.11 4.48 21.19
C ASP A 61 -8.37 3.74 20.74
N PRO A 62 -9.16 3.15 21.67
CA PRO A 62 -10.42 2.49 21.34
C PRO A 62 -11.50 3.43 20.75
N GLY A 63 -11.25 4.75 20.71
CA GLY A 63 -12.17 5.75 20.16
C GLY A 63 -12.07 5.97 18.64
N ALA A 64 -11.04 5.45 17.99
CA ALA A 64 -11.06 5.33 16.54
C ALA A 64 -11.74 4.00 16.22
N GLU A 65 -13.02 4.04 15.81
CA GLU A 65 -13.63 2.93 15.10
C GLU A 65 -12.62 2.45 14.06
N ARG A 66 -11.94 1.34 14.36
CA ARG A 66 -11.14 0.60 13.39
C ARG A 66 -12.15 0.03 12.45
N GLN A 67 -12.55 0.85 11.48
CA GLN A 67 -13.15 0.36 10.27
C GLN A 67 -12.17 -0.70 9.77
N PRO A 68 -12.61 -1.98 9.72
CA PRO A 68 -11.74 -3.13 9.53
C PRO A 68 -10.84 -2.78 8.37
N ALA A 69 -9.52 -2.79 8.58
CA ALA A 69 -8.51 -2.26 7.67
C ALA A 69 -8.95 -2.55 6.24
N ALA A 70 -9.64 -1.58 5.62
CA ALA A 70 -10.48 -1.86 4.48
C ALA A 70 -9.56 -2.50 3.47
N ALA A 71 -9.80 -3.79 3.16
CA ALA A 71 -8.91 -4.68 2.42
C ALA A 71 -8.05 -3.84 1.48
N ARG A 72 -6.71 -3.85 1.63
CA ARG A 72 -5.69 -2.89 1.12
C ARG A 72 -5.74 -2.55 -0.39
N GLY A 73 -6.92 -2.25 -0.92
CA GLY A 73 -7.38 -2.49 -2.28
C GLY A 73 -8.90 -2.26 -2.47
N SER A 74 -9.64 -1.80 -1.45
CA SER A 74 -11.07 -1.50 -1.61
C SER A 74 -11.29 -0.26 -2.47
N PRO A 75 -12.25 -0.29 -3.42
CA PRO A 75 -12.65 0.89 -4.18
C PRO A 75 -13.06 2.09 -3.31
N ASP A 76 -13.54 1.86 -2.08
CA ASP A 76 -13.97 2.92 -1.17
C ASP A 76 -12.79 3.70 -0.59
N ALA A 77 -11.68 3.04 -0.27
CA ALA A 77 -10.45 3.73 0.14
C ALA A 77 -9.93 4.65 -0.98
N ALA A 78 -9.99 4.18 -2.23
CA ALA A 78 -9.64 4.97 -3.41
C ALA A 78 -10.56 6.20 -3.56
N ARG A 79 -11.89 6.03 -3.47
CA ARG A 79 -12.86 7.13 -3.55
C ARG A 79 -12.65 8.17 -2.46
N ARG A 80 -12.42 7.73 -1.22
CA ARG A 80 -12.16 8.63 -0.08
C ARG A 80 -10.90 9.45 -0.29
N LEU A 81 -9.79 8.83 -0.67
CA LEU A 81 -8.55 9.56 -0.95
C LEU A 81 -8.74 10.55 -2.11
N PHE A 82 -9.47 10.16 -3.15
CA PHE A 82 -9.77 11.06 -4.26
C PHE A 82 -10.59 12.28 -3.82
N ALA A 83 -11.61 12.07 -2.99
CA ALA A 83 -12.47 13.13 -2.46
C ALA A 83 -11.71 14.08 -1.53
N MET A 84 -10.77 13.58 -0.73
CA MET A 84 -9.88 14.39 0.12
C MET A 84 -8.81 15.15 -0.68
N SER A 85 -8.63 14.83 -1.96
CA SER A 85 -7.64 15.50 -2.82
C SER A 85 -8.22 16.76 -3.45
N GLN A 86 -7.39 17.78 -3.63
CA GLN A 86 -7.78 19.06 -4.23
C GLN A 86 -7.64 19.04 -5.76
N PRO A 87 -8.31 19.97 -6.49
CA PRO A 87 -8.07 20.16 -7.92
C PRO A 87 -6.59 20.34 -8.23
N ILE A 88 -6.16 19.85 -9.40
CA ILE A 88 -4.74 19.85 -9.77
C ILE A 88 -4.20 21.23 -10.18
N ALA A 89 -5.06 22.15 -10.59
CA ALA A 89 -4.67 23.48 -11.03
C ALA A 89 -3.94 24.26 -9.92
N GLY A 90 -2.80 24.89 -10.27
CA GLY A 90 -1.96 25.65 -9.35
C GLY A 90 -1.12 24.79 -8.40
N THR A 91 -1.01 23.48 -8.62
CA THR A 91 -0.33 22.56 -7.69
C THR A 91 1.02 22.06 -8.22
N LEU A 92 1.81 21.44 -7.32
CA LEU A 92 3.03 20.71 -7.68
C LEU A 92 2.78 19.64 -8.76
N ALA A 93 1.61 19.01 -8.74
CA ALA A 93 1.26 17.98 -9.70
C ALA A 93 0.99 18.54 -11.11
N GLU A 94 0.38 19.71 -11.23
CA GLU A 94 0.25 20.40 -12.52
C GLU A 94 1.62 20.76 -13.08
N ARG A 95 2.50 21.35 -12.27
CA ARG A 95 3.87 21.68 -12.68
C ARG A 95 4.64 20.42 -13.10
N TYR A 96 4.52 19.33 -12.34
CA TYR A 96 5.14 18.04 -12.68
C TYR A 96 4.70 17.54 -14.07
N LEU A 97 3.41 17.63 -14.38
CA LEU A 97 2.87 17.21 -15.68
C LEU A 97 3.31 18.16 -16.81
N ALA A 98 3.32 19.46 -16.57
CA ALA A 98 3.82 20.45 -17.53
C ALA A 98 5.30 20.24 -17.86
N CYS A 99 6.17 19.98 -16.87
CA CYS A 99 7.58 19.62 -17.09
C CYS A 99 7.75 18.32 -17.89
N ARG A 100 6.71 17.48 -17.92
CA ARG A 100 6.65 16.24 -18.71
C ARG A 100 6.04 16.45 -20.09
N GLY A 101 5.71 17.69 -20.49
CA GLY A 101 5.06 18.01 -21.75
C GLY A 101 3.57 17.68 -21.79
N ILE A 102 2.96 17.37 -20.65
CA ILE A 102 1.54 17.00 -20.55
C ILE A 102 0.76 18.26 -20.16
N ARG A 103 -0.03 18.78 -21.10
CA ARG A 103 -0.93 19.92 -20.87
C ARG A 103 -2.32 19.41 -20.49
N LEU A 104 -2.87 19.96 -19.43
CA LEU A 104 -4.19 19.57 -18.93
C LEU A 104 -5.29 20.38 -19.61
N ALA A 105 -6.45 19.75 -19.82
CA ALA A 105 -7.64 20.47 -20.23
C ALA A 105 -8.12 21.39 -19.09
N ALA A 106 -8.80 22.49 -19.45
CA ALA A 106 -9.29 23.48 -18.49
C ALA A 106 -10.25 22.90 -17.43
N ARG A 107 -10.86 21.73 -17.67
CA ARG A 107 -11.76 21.03 -16.77
C ARG A 107 -11.31 19.60 -16.48
N GLU A 108 -10.02 19.41 -16.21
CA GLU A 108 -9.48 18.10 -15.77
C GLU A 108 -10.17 17.64 -14.47
N ARG A 109 -10.66 16.40 -14.45
CA ARG A 109 -11.43 15.82 -13.34
C ARG A 109 -10.90 14.49 -12.84
N ALA A 110 -10.11 13.77 -13.64
CA ALA A 110 -9.51 12.49 -13.28
C ALA A 110 -8.20 12.67 -12.50
N LEU A 111 -7.53 13.83 -12.65
CA LEU A 111 -6.29 14.14 -11.94
C LEU A 111 -6.53 15.13 -10.79
N ARG A 112 -6.00 14.79 -9.62
CA ARG A 112 -6.07 15.61 -8.40
C ARG A 112 -4.71 15.65 -7.70
N PHE A 113 -4.59 16.52 -6.71
CA PHE A 113 -3.40 16.67 -5.90
C PHE A 113 -3.72 16.45 -4.43
N HIS A 114 -2.83 15.80 -3.69
CA HIS A 114 -2.94 15.69 -2.24
C HIS A 114 -1.63 16.17 -1.59
N PRO A 115 -1.65 17.22 -0.75
CA PRO A 115 -0.42 17.82 -0.21
C PRO A 115 0.31 16.94 0.81
N GLY A 116 -0.40 16.08 1.54
CA GLY A 116 0.17 15.21 2.57
C GLY A 116 -0.25 13.75 2.43
N CYS A 117 -0.02 13.12 1.27
CA CYS A 117 -0.38 11.72 1.05
C CYS A 117 0.59 10.79 1.78
N TYR A 118 0.09 9.85 2.59
CA TYR A 118 0.92 8.87 3.28
C TYR A 118 1.74 8.02 2.29
N TYR A 119 3.05 7.95 2.53
CA TYR A 119 4.00 7.02 1.95
C TYR A 119 4.53 6.13 3.07
N ARG A 120 4.44 4.81 2.89
CA ARG A 120 5.03 3.83 3.81
C ARG A 120 6.23 3.19 3.14
N ASP A 121 7.41 3.31 3.72
CA ASP A 121 8.56 2.54 3.29
C ASP A 121 8.30 1.06 3.54
N LEU A 122 8.47 0.21 2.52
CA LEU A 122 8.18 -1.22 2.65
C LEU A 122 9.35 -2.01 3.24
N VAL A 123 10.56 -1.43 3.24
CA VAL A 123 11.76 -2.01 3.83
C VAL A 123 11.83 -1.67 5.32
N THR A 124 11.71 -0.38 5.66
CA THR A 124 11.85 0.08 7.05
C THR A 124 10.53 0.10 7.82
N GLY A 125 9.39 0.15 7.11
CA GLY A 125 8.07 0.28 7.72
C GLY A 125 7.70 1.72 8.13
N GLU A 126 8.63 2.67 8.02
CA GLU A 126 8.43 4.08 8.35
C GLU A 126 7.32 4.69 7.49
N THR A 127 6.49 5.55 8.10
CA THR A 127 5.42 6.27 7.40
C THR A 127 5.67 7.77 7.47
N ARG A 128 5.62 8.43 6.31
CA ARG A 128 5.73 9.88 6.17
C ARG A 128 4.67 10.41 5.23
N THR A 129 4.36 11.70 5.30
CA THR A 129 3.46 12.36 4.35
C THR A 129 4.26 13.08 3.29
N LEU A 130 3.88 12.89 2.02
CA LEU A 130 4.52 13.53 0.87
C LEU A 130 3.43 14.08 -0.07
N PRO A 131 3.70 15.17 -0.80
CA PRO A 131 2.78 15.66 -1.83
C PRO A 131 2.65 14.61 -2.94
N ALA A 132 1.44 14.41 -3.46
CA ALA A 132 1.19 13.38 -4.46
C ALA A 132 0.23 13.83 -5.57
N LEU A 133 0.56 13.44 -6.80
CA LEU A 133 -0.38 13.36 -7.91
C LEU A 133 -1.26 12.14 -7.71
N ILE A 134 -2.57 12.33 -7.81
CA ILE A 134 -3.60 11.31 -7.66
C ILE A 134 -4.35 11.20 -8.98
N ALA A 135 -4.23 10.07 -9.67
CA ALA A 135 -4.95 9.79 -10.91
C ALA A 135 -6.05 8.75 -10.67
N ALA A 136 -7.29 9.09 -11.03
CA ALA A 136 -8.42 8.19 -10.93
C ALA A 136 -8.35 7.07 -11.96
N VAL A 137 -8.65 5.85 -11.52
CA VAL A 137 -8.97 4.71 -12.38
C VAL A 137 -10.46 4.44 -12.23
N THR A 138 -11.17 4.35 -13.35
CA THR A 138 -12.64 4.24 -13.38
C THR A 138 -13.09 2.99 -14.10
N SER A 139 -14.26 2.46 -13.74
CA SER A 139 -14.98 1.48 -14.55
C SER A 139 -15.60 2.14 -15.78
N LEU A 140 -16.15 1.33 -16.69
CA LEU A 140 -16.89 1.82 -17.85
C LEU A 140 -18.07 2.74 -17.47
N ASP A 141 -18.68 2.51 -16.31
CA ASP A 141 -19.77 3.35 -15.77
C ASP A 141 -19.26 4.65 -15.10
N GLY A 142 -17.96 4.97 -15.23
CA GLY A 142 -17.35 6.17 -14.67
C GLY A 142 -17.14 6.15 -13.15
N ARG A 143 -17.38 5.02 -12.47
CA ARG A 143 -17.16 4.89 -11.02
C ARG A 143 -15.67 4.69 -10.74
N ILE A 144 -15.12 5.44 -9.79
CA ILE A 144 -13.74 5.22 -9.33
C ILE A 144 -13.62 3.82 -8.71
N THR A 145 -12.74 3.01 -9.28
CA THR A 145 -12.39 1.66 -8.83
C THR A 145 -11.03 1.64 -8.14
N GLY A 146 -10.13 2.54 -8.54
CA GLY A 146 -8.80 2.66 -7.96
C GLY A 146 -8.16 4.03 -8.22
N LEU A 147 -6.95 4.19 -7.70
CA LEU A 147 -6.10 5.35 -7.86
C LEU A 147 -4.68 4.92 -8.21
N GLN A 148 -4.03 5.70 -9.07
CA GLN A 148 -2.59 5.70 -9.20
C GLN A 148 -2.02 6.90 -8.45
N ARG A 149 -1.18 6.66 -7.45
CA ARG A 149 -0.49 7.70 -6.69
C ARG A 149 0.92 7.85 -7.22
N THR A 150 1.36 9.09 -7.43
CA THR A 150 2.76 9.42 -7.68
C THR A 150 3.20 10.46 -6.66
N TRP A 151 4.09 10.10 -5.73
CA TRP A 151 4.65 11.05 -4.78
C TRP A 151 5.67 11.95 -5.46
N LEU A 152 5.61 13.23 -5.14
CA LEU A 152 6.39 14.30 -5.75
C LEU A 152 7.41 14.84 -4.74
N ASP A 153 8.52 15.34 -5.24
CA ASP A 153 9.47 16.10 -4.41
C ASP A 153 8.78 17.40 -3.96
N PRO A 154 8.70 17.69 -2.65
CA PRO A 154 8.19 18.96 -2.15
C PRO A 154 8.87 20.19 -2.77
N ASN A 155 10.14 20.07 -3.15
CA ASN A 155 10.92 21.13 -3.81
C ASN A 155 10.58 21.29 -5.30
N GLY A 156 9.82 20.36 -5.88
CA GLY A 156 9.37 20.44 -7.27
C GLY A 156 10.32 19.82 -8.29
N ASN A 157 11.34 19.07 -7.88
CA ASN A 157 12.31 18.42 -8.79
C ASN A 157 11.77 17.15 -9.46
N GLY A 158 10.45 16.96 -9.47
CA GLY A 158 9.79 15.79 -10.07
C GLY A 158 9.27 14.82 -9.01
N LYS A 159 9.62 13.54 -9.16
CA LYS A 159 9.16 12.49 -8.23
C LYS A 159 9.93 12.58 -6.91
N ALA A 160 9.28 12.16 -5.83
CA ALA A 160 9.95 12.09 -4.53
C ALA A 160 11.15 11.11 -4.57
N PRO A 161 12.25 11.39 -3.85
CA PRO A 161 13.42 10.52 -3.77
C PRO A 161 13.16 9.35 -2.81
N VAL A 162 12.28 8.45 -3.23
CA VAL A 162 11.87 7.25 -2.48
C VAL A 162 11.95 6.03 -3.39
N ALA A 163 12.07 4.83 -2.82
CA ALA A 163 12.26 3.59 -3.59
C ALA A 163 11.14 3.35 -4.61
N ASP A 164 9.88 3.45 -4.19
CA ASP A 164 8.70 3.28 -5.05
C ASP A 164 7.85 4.57 -5.09
N PRO A 165 8.21 5.56 -5.92
CA PRO A 165 7.51 6.84 -5.95
C PRO A 165 6.12 6.74 -6.60
N ARG A 166 5.69 5.54 -7.00
CA ARG A 166 4.36 5.29 -7.57
C ARG A 166 3.74 4.05 -6.96
N ARG A 167 2.49 4.14 -6.50
CA ARG A 167 1.72 2.99 -6.04
C ARG A 167 0.22 3.13 -6.27
N SER A 168 -0.36 2.00 -6.61
CA SER A 168 -1.79 1.82 -6.76
C SER A 168 -2.53 1.76 -5.42
N LEU A 169 -3.81 2.10 -5.43
CA LEU A 169 -4.77 1.87 -4.34
C LEU A 169 -6.13 1.51 -4.95
N GLY A 170 -6.86 0.58 -4.35
CA GLY A 170 -8.15 0.13 -4.89
C GLY A 170 -8.02 -1.06 -5.84
N ASN A 171 -9.10 -1.36 -6.55
CA ASN A 171 -9.16 -2.47 -7.49
C ASN A 171 -8.73 -1.99 -8.87
N LEU A 172 -7.54 -2.41 -9.29
CA LEU A 172 -7.06 -2.19 -10.65
C LEU A 172 -7.22 -3.51 -11.41
N LEU A 173 -8.09 -3.52 -12.42
CA LEU A 173 -8.21 -4.63 -13.35
C LEU A 173 -7.21 -4.36 -14.47
N GLY A 174 -6.03 -5.00 -14.40
CA GLY A 174 -4.95 -4.85 -15.38
C GLY A 174 -3.77 -5.72 -15.06
#